data_AF-A0A945CMQ1-F1
#
_entry.id   AF-A0A945CMQ1-F1
#
_cell.length_a   1.000
_cell.length_b   1.000
_cell.length_c   1.000
_cell.angle_alpha   90.00
_cell.angle_beta   90.00
_cell.angle_gamma   90.00
#
_symmetry.space_group_name_H-M   'P 1'
#
loop_
_entity.id
_entity.type
_entity.pdbx_description
1 polymer ?
#
loop_
_entity_poly.entity_id
_entity_poly.type
_entity_poly.pdbx_seq_one_letter_code
_entity_poly.pdbx_strand_id
1 'polypeptide(L)' 'MPSDNKGRRRCRTCGESYDYPGHKSLATRSRCEQCERIPAETRRVLEIMRRRLERLSKTVEKLAEAEKKDN' A
#
# COMPACT_ATOMS: atom_id res chain seq x y z
N MET A 1 0.41 31.88 -0.15
CA MET A 1 0.28 30.76 0.82
C MET A 1 0.14 29.47 0.02
N PRO A 2 1.19 28.69 -0.26
CA PRO A 2 1.01 27.41 -0.93
C PRO A 2 0.39 26.43 0.07
N SER A 3 -0.76 25.85 -0.29
CA SER A 3 -1.50 24.92 0.53
C SER A 3 -0.74 23.60 0.68
N ASP A 4 -0.08 23.41 1.82
CA ASP A 4 0.52 22.16 2.28
C ASP A 4 -0.55 21.10 2.58
N ASN A 5 -1.24 20.61 1.56
CA ASN A 5 -1.95 19.34 1.67
C ASN A 5 -0.91 18.20 1.57
N LYS A 6 -0.08 18.04 2.62
CA LYS A 6 0.79 16.88 2.85
C LYS A 6 -0.08 15.66 3.17
N GLY A 7 -0.97 15.29 2.25
CA GLY A 7 -1.86 14.16 2.41
C GLY A 7 -1.04 12.88 2.45
N ARG A 8 -1.17 12.11 3.53
CA ARG A 8 -0.64 10.74 3.64
C ARG A 8 -0.90 10.00 2.34
N ARG A 9 0.17 9.54 1.70
CA ARG A 9 0.12 8.79 0.44
C ARG A 9 0.18 7.31 0.74
N ARG A 10 -0.50 6.51 -0.06
CA ARG A 10 -0.44 5.05 0.05
C ARG A 10 0.58 4.50 -0.94
N CYS A 11 1.56 3.75 -0.45
CA CYS A 11 2.61 3.14 -1.26
C CYS A 11 2.01 2.09 -2.21
N ARG A 12 2.38 2.13 -3.50
CA ARG A 12 1.92 1.13 -4.49
C ARG A 12 2.53 -0.25 -4.32
N THR A 13 3.70 -0.35 -3.67
CA THR A 13 4.39 -1.63 -3.47
C THR A 13 3.94 -2.32 -2.19
N CYS A 14 4.10 -1.70 -1.02
CA CYS A 14 3.70 -2.31 0.26
C CYS A 14 2.25 -2.02 0.67
N GLY A 15 1.65 -0.93 0.17
CA GLY A 15 0.29 -0.53 0.58
C GLY A 15 0.22 0.30 1.87
N GLU A 16 1.35 0.59 2.51
CA GLU A 16 1.40 1.43 3.70
C GLU A 16 1.23 2.91 3.38
N SER A 17 0.65 3.63 4.33
CA SER A 17 0.56 5.10 4.27
C SER A 17 1.88 5.72 4.71
N TYR A 18 2.37 6.70 3.95
CA TYR A 18 3.61 7.43 4.23
C TYR A 18 3.43 8.93 3.95
N ASP A 19 4.19 9.76 4.64
CA ASP A 19 4.19 11.20 4.45
C ASP A 19 5.10 11.60 3.28
N TYR A 20 4.57 12.43 2.38
CA TYR A 20 5.25 12.92 1.20
C TYR A 20 5.20 14.45 1.16
N PRO A 21 6.31 15.16 0.85
CA PRO A 21 7.72 14.78 0.91
C PRO A 21 8.33 15.04 2.30
N GLY A 22 9.09 14.08 2.84
CA GLY A 22 10.01 14.33 3.96
C GLY A 22 11.33 14.90 3.44
N HIS A 23 11.95 15.85 4.17
CA HIS A 23 13.26 16.38 3.79
C HIS A 23 14.27 15.24 3.58
N LYS A 24 14.95 15.24 2.41
CA LYS A 24 15.94 14.22 2.00
C LYS A 24 15.41 12.79 1.83
N SER A 25 14.09 12.59 1.80
CA SER A 25 13.54 11.25 1.59
C SER A 25 13.58 10.86 0.10
N LEU A 26 13.89 9.59 -0.17
CA LEU A 26 13.77 8.99 -1.51
C LEU A 26 12.32 8.61 -1.84
N ALA A 27 11.37 8.88 -0.94
CA ALA A 27 9.95 8.62 -1.19
C ALA A 27 9.48 9.39 -2.43
N THR A 28 8.83 8.68 -3.35
CA THR A 28 8.25 9.26 -4.55
C THR A 28 6.76 9.53 -4.35
N ARG A 29 6.09 10.15 -5.33
CA ARG A 29 4.62 10.35 -5.29
C ARG A 29 3.81 9.04 -5.14
N SER A 30 4.42 7.89 -5.46
CA SER A 30 3.72 6.60 -5.51
C SER A 30 4.30 5.50 -4.63
N ARG A 31 5.51 5.69 -4.09
CA ARG A 31 6.21 4.68 -3.28
C ARG A 31 6.88 5.33 -2.08
N CYS A 32 6.84 4.64 -0.96
CA CYS A 32 7.62 5.02 0.21
C CYS A 32 9.11 4.81 -0.04
N GLU A 33 9.94 5.44 0.80
CA GLU A 33 11.40 5.37 0.72
C GLU A 33 11.94 3.95 0.76
N GLN A 34 11.40 3.09 1.64
CA GLN A 34 11.83 1.70 1.77
C GLN A 34 11.61 0.92 0.47
N CYS A 35 10.43 1.08 -0.14
CA CYS A 35 10.11 0.40 -1.38
C CYS A 35 10.93 0.95 -2.56
N GLU A 36 11.31 2.23 -2.55
CA GLU A 36 12.14 2.80 -3.61
C GLU A 36 13.57 2.24 -3.62
N ARG A 37 14.10 1.82 -2.46
CA ARG A 37 15.43 1.18 -2.33
C ARG A 37 15.49 -0.24 -2.92
N ILE A 38 14.35 -0.86 -3.20
CA ILE A 38 14.25 -2.23 -3.71
C ILE A 38 14.41 -2.23 -5.25
N PRO A 39 15.09 -3.24 -5.85
CA PRO A 39 15.16 -3.39 -7.30
C PRO A 39 13.78 -3.37 -7.96
N ALA A 40 13.69 -2.75 -9.15
CA ALA A 40 12.41 -2.53 -9.84
C ALA A 40 11.66 -3.84 -10.12
N GLU A 41 12.38 -4.91 -10.44
CA GLU A 41 11.82 -6.23 -10.68
C GLU A 41 11.17 -6.80 -9.40
N THR A 42 11.88 -6.76 -8.28
CA THR A 42 11.38 -7.21 -6.98
C THR A 42 10.17 -6.38 -6.54
N ARG A 43 10.19 -5.05 -6.75
CA ARG A 43 9.03 -4.18 -6.49
C ARG A 43 7.79 -4.61 -7.28
N ARG A 44 7.97 -5.03 -8.54
CA ARG A 44 6.87 -5.48 -9.40
C ARG A 44 6.25 -6.76 -8.87
N VAL A 45 7.07 -7.72 -8.43
CA VAL A 45 6.60 -8.96 -7.81
C VAL A 45 5.84 -8.66 -6.51
N LEU A 46 6.39 -7.81 -5.65
CA LEU A 46 5.74 -7.40 -4.39
C LEU A 46 4.38 -6.72 -4.63
N GLU A 47 4.27 -5.86 -5.64
CA GLU A 47 3.00 -5.22 -5.99
C GLU A 47 1.95 -6.24 -6.46
N ILE A 48 2.36 -7.24 -7.26
CA ILE A 48 1.46 -8.33 -7.68
C ILE A 48 1.01 -9.14 -6.46
N MET A 49 1.94 -9.52 -5.58
CA MET A 49 1.65 -10.29 -4.37
C MET A 49 0.72 -9.53 -3.44
N ARG A 50 0.98 -8.25 -3.20
CA ARG A 50 0.09 -7.40 -2.38
C ARG A 50 -1.33 -7.39 -2.93
N ARG A 51 -1.51 -7.16 -4.23
CA ARG A 51 -2.86 -7.15 -4.84
C ARG A 51 -3.57 -8.50 -4.68
N ARG A 52 -2.83 -9.61 -4.75
CA ARG A 52 -3.39 -10.95 -4.52
C ARG A 52 -3.80 -11.14 -3.07
N LEU A 53 -2.96 -10.75 -2.12
CA LEU A 53 -3.27 -10.77 -0.69
C LEU A 53 -4.48 -9.90 -0.36
N GLU A 54 -4.55 -8.66 -0.87
CA GLU A 54 -5.71 -7.77 -0.66
C GLU A 54 -7.02 -8.38 -1.17
N ARG A 55 -6.98 -9.09 -2.31
CA ARG A 55 -8.16 -9.80 -2.83
C ARG A 55 -8.53 -10.98 -1.94
N LEU A 56 -7.53 -11.77 -1.52
CA LEU A 56 -7.74 -12.94 -0.69
C LEU A 56 -8.31 -12.55 0.67
N SER A 57 -7.74 -11.54 1.34
CA SER A 57 -8.23 -11.01 2.61
C SER A 57 -9.70 -10.58 2.51
N LYS A 58 -10.08 -9.84 1.46
CA LYS A 58 -11.48 -9.45 1.23
C LYS A 58 -12.41 -10.64 1.04
N THR A 59 -11.95 -11.69 0.37
CA THR A 59 -12.75 -12.92 0.21
C THR A 59 -12.93 -13.62 1.54
N VAL A 60 -11.86 -13.76 2.33
CA VAL A 60 -11.90 -14.37 3.66
C VAL A 60 -12.83 -13.59 4.60
N GLU A 61 -12.74 -12.25 4.61
CA GLU A 61 -13.64 -11.39 5.39
C GLU A 61 -15.11 -11.63 5.02
N LYS A 62 -15.44 -11.68 3.72
CA LYS A 62 -16.82 -11.93 3.26
C LYS A 62 -17.33 -13.32 3.64
N LEU A 63 -16.48 -14.34 3.54
CA LEU A 63 -16.84 -15.70 3.92
C LEU A 63 -17.10 -15.79 5.43
N ALA A 64 -16.21 -15.20 6.24
CA ALA A 64 -16.39 -15.13 7.69
C ALA A 64 -17.65 -14.34 8.10
N GLU A 65 -18.03 -13.32 7.35
CA GLU A 65 -19.29 -12.59 7.56
C GLU A 65 -20.52 -13.40 7.15
N ALA A 66 -20.42 -14.25 6.12
CA ALA A 66 -21.51 -15.14 5.70
C ALA A 66 -21.75 -16.25 6.73
N GLU A 67 -20.67 -16.90 7.21
CA GLU A 67 -20.75 -17.92 8.26
C GLU A 67 -21.40 -17.40 9.55
N LYS A 68 -21.17 -16.13 9.90
CA LYS A 68 -21.82 -15.48 11.06
C LYS A 68 -23.29 -15.17 10.87
N LYS A 69 -23.81 -15.14 9.64
CA LYS A 69 -25.23 -14.88 9.35
C LYS A 69 -26.07 -16.16 9.35
N ASP A 70 -25.42 -17.30 9.09
CA ASP A 70 -26.06 -18.61 9.03
C ASP A 70 -26.08 -19.34 10.38
N ASN A 71 -25.54 -18.71 11.44
CA ASN A 71 -25.41 -19.24 12.80
C ASN A 71 -25.99 -18.27 13.83
#